data_AF-A0A3G9G3V2-F1
#
_entry.id   AF-A0A3G9G3V2-F1
#
_cell.length_a   1.000
_cell.length_b   1.000
_cell.length_c   1.000
_cell.angle_alpha   90.00
_cell.angle_beta   90.00
_cell.angle_gamma   90.00
#
_symmetry.space_group_name_H-M   'P 1'
#
loop_
_entity.id
_entity.type
_entity.pdbx_description
1 polymer ?
#
loop_
_entity_poly.entity_id
_entity_poly.type
_entity_poly.pdbx_seq_one_letter_code
_entity_poly.pdbx_strand_id
1 'polypeptide(L)'
;MTFGAPGVALLFAAAILLFAIGLIVYSGFKAYRPLLNEIRDRWNLLTGLAGPGARQAFLDQFAKIDTRFSGTARDGHASAALVLGWANYRSLLVDSEGEGFVTSIRAAEAFDRLDEPARALEWWANILVAVGLVVTFLGIVAALSEATSAMRTGNGGGAMQSALMGLLAIAATKFWTSIAGVLASIILRVVARFRRQAIETAEAGLFVALDGCVGFMPPEKVSPEQLKSLKRLEAALVRPGV
;
A
#
# COMPACT_ATOMS: atom_id res chain seq x y z
N MET A 1 6.99 -6.88 -44.28
CA MET A 1 6.27 -5.58 -44.32
C MET A 1 5.29 -5.35 -43.16
N THR A 2 5.08 -6.28 -42.23
CA THR A 2 4.11 -6.12 -41.12
C THR A 2 4.62 -5.35 -39.89
N PHE A 3 5.93 -5.14 -39.74
CA PHE A 3 6.52 -4.55 -38.54
C PHE A 3 6.63 -3.01 -38.53
N GLY A 4 6.35 -2.34 -39.65
CA GLY A 4 6.40 -0.87 -39.79
C GLY A 4 5.03 -0.20 -39.91
N ALA A 5 3.93 -0.96 -39.83
CA ALA A 5 2.59 -0.40 -39.95
C ALA A 5 2.20 0.31 -38.63
N PRO A 6 1.76 1.58 -38.66
CA PRO A 6 1.39 2.33 -37.47
C PRO A 6 0.29 1.64 -36.65
N GLY A 7 -0.58 0.87 -37.31
CA GLY A 7 -1.62 0.07 -36.64
C GLY A 7 -1.08 -0.97 -35.67
N VAL A 8 0.08 -1.57 -35.94
CA VAL A 8 0.67 -2.58 -35.04
C VAL A 8 1.22 -1.95 -33.75
N ALA A 9 1.83 -0.77 -33.83
CA ALA A 9 2.25 -0.05 -32.63
C ALA A 9 1.07 0.39 -31.76
N LEU A 10 -0.01 0.86 -32.37
CA LEU A 10 -1.22 1.23 -31.64
C LEU A 10 -1.85 0.02 -30.95
N LEU A 11 -1.84 -1.16 -31.57
CA LEU A 11 -2.30 -2.40 -30.94
C LEU A 11 -1.44 -2.80 -29.74
N PHE A 12 -0.10 -2.73 -29.86
CA PHE A 12 0.78 -3.01 -28.72
C PHE A 12 0.63 -1.99 -27.60
N ALA A 13 0.52 -0.70 -27.92
CA ALA A 13 0.24 0.36 -26.96
C ALA A 13 -1.09 0.12 -26.23
N ALA A 14 -2.15 -0.21 -26.97
CA ALA A 14 -3.45 -0.55 -26.41
C ALA A 14 -3.37 -1.80 -25.51
N ALA A 15 -2.65 -2.84 -25.93
CA ALA A 15 -2.46 -4.04 -25.13
C ALA A 15 -1.73 -3.77 -23.81
N ILE A 16 -0.69 -2.93 -23.81
CA ILE A 16 0.04 -2.51 -22.60
C ILE A 16 -0.90 -1.74 -21.64
N LEU A 17 -1.70 -0.82 -22.18
CA LEU A 17 -2.65 -0.05 -21.36
C LEU A 17 -3.76 -0.95 -20.79
N LEU A 18 -4.32 -1.86 -21.60
CA LEU A 18 -5.32 -2.83 -21.14
C LEU A 18 -4.74 -3.75 -20.06
N PHE A 19 -3.49 -4.19 -20.21
CA PHE A 19 -2.80 -4.99 -19.20
C PHE A 19 -2.61 -4.21 -17.89
N ALA A 20 -2.19 -2.94 -17.97
CA ALA A 20 -2.07 -2.08 -16.80
C ALA A 20 -3.42 -1.85 -16.10
N ILE A 21 -4.49 -1.60 -16.86
CA ILE A 21 -5.86 -1.50 -16.33
C ILE A 21 -6.28 -2.83 -15.68
N GLY A 22 -6.01 -3.97 -16.32
CA GLY A 22 -6.26 -5.30 -15.79
C GLY A 22 -5.56 -5.54 -14.46
N LEU A 23 -4.28 -5.15 -14.34
CA LEU A 23 -3.53 -5.21 -13.08
C LEU A 23 -4.14 -4.31 -12.00
N ILE A 24 -4.57 -3.09 -12.36
CA ILE A 24 -5.24 -2.17 -11.43
C ILE A 24 -6.54 -2.80 -10.92
N VAL A 25 -7.36 -3.35 -11.82
CA VAL A 25 -8.63 -3.98 -11.46
C VAL A 25 -8.37 -5.20 -10.59
N TYR A 26 -7.51 -6.12 -11.03
CA TYR A 26 -7.19 -7.35 -10.30
C TYR A 26 -6.62 -7.09 -8.90
N SER A 27 -5.62 -6.21 -8.78
CA SER A 27 -5.08 -5.80 -7.47
C SER A 27 -6.12 -5.08 -6.61
N GLY A 28 -7.02 -4.33 -7.27
CA GLY A 28 -8.14 -3.63 -6.65
C GLY A 28 -9.10 -4.60 -5.96
N PHE A 29 -9.52 -5.64 -6.69
CA PHE A 29 -10.45 -6.64 -6.19
C PHE A 29 -9.81 -7.59 -5.18
N LYS A 30 -8.56 -8.02 -5.41
CA LYS A 30 -7.93 -9.07 -4.62
C LYS A 30 -7.26 -8.58 -3.32
N ALA A 31 -6.72 -7.37 -3.30
CA ALA A 31 -5.95 -6.88 -2.15
C ALA A 31 -6.53 -5.59 -1.55
N TYR A 32 -6.81 -4.59 -2.38
CA TYR A 32 -7.21 -3.26 -1.90
C TYR A 32 -8.62 -3.22 -1.30
N ARG A 33 -9.62 -3.74 -2.02
CA ARG A 33 -11.01 -3.79 -1.54
C ARG A 33 -11.21 -4.59 -0.25
N PRO A 34 -10.69 -5.84 -0.12
CA PRO A 34 -10.87 -6.58 1.11
C PRO A 34 -10.20 -5.90 2.30
N LEU A 35 -9.00 -5.34 2.13
CA LEU A 35 -8.31 -4.61 3.20
C LEU A 35 -9.10 -3.38 3.69
N LEU A 36 -9.63 -2.57 2.77
CA LEU A 36 -10.46 -1.42 3.16
C LEU A 36 -11.75 -1.82 3.85
N ASN A 37 -12.39 -2.91 3.39
CA ASN A 37 -13.58 -3.43 4.03
C ASN A 37 -13.26 -3.93 5.45
N GLU A 38 -12.15 -4.63 5.64
CA GLU A 38 -11.67 -5.08 6.95
C GLU A 38 -11.43 -3.93 7.93
N ILE A 39 -10.76 -2.87 7.48
CA ILE A 39 -10.54 -1.66 8.30
C ILE A 39 -11.87 -1.00 8.65
N ARG A 40 -12.76 -0.87 7.66
CA ARG A 40 -14.07 -0.22 7.84
C ARG A 40 -14.99 -1.03 8.77
N ASP A 41 -14.99 -2.35 8.67
CA ASP A 41 -15.76 -3.23 9.55
C ASP A 41 -15.30 -3.08 11.01
N ARG A 42 -13.98 -3.06 11.25
CA ARG A 42 -13.40 -2.84 12.58
C ARG A 42 -13.69 -1.42 13.10
N TRP A 43 -13.61 -0.42 12.23
CA TRP A 43 -13.98 0.96 12.56
C TRP A 43 -15.46 1.09 12.93
N ASN A 44 -16.36 0.44 12.20
CA ASN A 44 -17.79 0.44 12.48
C ASN A 44 -18.11 -0.21 13.83
N LEU A 45 -17.37 -1.26 14.20
CA LEU A 45 -17.50 -1.88 15.53
C LEU A 45 -17.10 -0.92 16.64
N LEU A 46 -15.98 -0.19 16.49
CA LEU A 46 -15.52 0.77 17.51
C LEU A 46 -16.41 2.01 17.58
N THR A 47 -16.83 2.55 16.43
CA THR A 47 -17.71 3.73 16.39
C THR A 47 -19.12 3.41 16.89
N GLY A 48 -19.58 2.16 16.79
CA GLY A 48 -20.81 1.70 17.44
C GLY A 48 -20.76 1.74 18.97
N LEU A 49 -19.56 1.82 19.56
CA LEU A 49 -19.34 1.94 21.01
C LEU A 49 -19.08 3.39 21.44
N ALA A 50 -18.93 4.32 20.48
CA ALA A 50 -18.60 5.71 20.78
C ALA A 50 -19.75 6.42 21.50
N GLY A 51 -19.44 7.12 22.59
CA GLY A 51 -20.42 7.85 23.40
C GLY A 51 -19.97 8.06 24.85
N PRO A 52 -20.81 8.71 25.68
CA PRO A 52 -20.57 8.83 27.12
C PRO A 52 -20.68 7.43 27.77
N GLY A 53 -19.53 6.77 27.95
CA GLY A 53 -19.45 5.36 28.40
C GLY A 53 -18.67 4.42 27.46
N ALA A 54 -18.07 4.94 26.39
CA ALA A 54 -17.33 4.14 25.41
C ALA A 54 -16.29 3.19 26.01
N ARG A 55 -15.58 3.63 27.07
CA ARG A 55 -14.58 2.81 27.77
C ARG A 55 -15.19 1.57 28.42
N GLN A 56 -16.34 1.73 29.08
CA GLN A 56 -17.03 0.64 29.74
C GLN A 56 -17.68 -0.30 28.73
N ALA A 57 -18.29 0.25 27.68
CA ALA A 57 -18.83 -0.54 26.58
C ALA A 57 -17.75 -1.34 25.83
N PHE A 58 -16.53 -0.79 25.73
CA PHE A 58 -15.37 -1.48 25.17
C PHE A 58 -14.88 -2.62 26.07
N LEU A 59 -14.85 -2.43 27.40
CA LEU A 59 -14.55 -3.50 28.36
C LEU A 59 -15.55 -4.65 28.22
N ASP A 60 -16.85 -4.35 28.28
CA ASP A 60 -17.92 -5.36 28.26
C ASP A 60 -17.92 -6.18 26.96
N GLN A 61 -17.55 -5.55 25.85
CA GLN A 61 -17.53 -6.18 24.53
C GLN A 61 -16.13 -6.61 24.08
N PHE A 62 -15.12 -6.53 24.96
CA PHE A 62 -13.72 -6.76 24.59
C PHE A 62 -13.49 -8.13 23.94
N ALA A 63 -14.09 -9.20 24.47
CA ALA A 63 -13.93 -10.54 23.90
C ALA A 63 -14.42 -10.64 22.44
N LYS A 64 -15.51 -9.93 22.10
CA LYS A 64 -16.06 -9.87 20.74
C LYS A 64 -15.15 -9.06 19.81
N ILE A 65 -14.66 -7.92 20.29
CA ILE A 65 -13.73 -7.05 19.56
C ILE A 65 -12.43 -7.80 19.29
N ASP A 66 -11.87 -8.43 20.32
CA ASP A 66 -10.64 -9.20 20.23
C ASP A 66 -10.74 -10.36 19.24
N THR A 67 -11.84 -11.10 19.25
CA THR A 67 -12.07 -12.19 18.28
C THR A 67 -12.06 -11.65 16.85
N ARG A 68 -12.65 -10.47 16.60
CA ARG A 68 -12.71 -9.87 15.27
C ARG A 68 -11.38 -9.24 14.82
N PHE A 69 -10.64 -8.65 15.76
CA PHE A 69 -9.35 -8.03 15.49
C PHE A 69 -8.23 -9.07 15.36
N SER A 70 -8.31 -10.18 16.09
CA SER A 70 -7.40 -11.33 15.97
C SER A 70 -7.74 -12.25 14.79
N GLY A 71 -9.00 -12.21 14.32
CA GLY A 71 -9.46 -12.95 13.16
C GLY A 71 -9.05 -12.30 11.84
N THR A 72 -8.76 -13.14 10.84
CA THR A 72 -8.63 -12.73 9.45
C THR A 72 -9.94 -12.99 8.69
N ALA A 73 -10.24 -12.15 7.69
CA ALA A 73 -11.29 -12.47 6.73
C ALA A 73 -10.92 -13.68 5.87
N ARG A 74 -11.88 -14.11 5.03
CA ARG A 74 -11.79 -15.23 4.08
C ARG A 74 -10.49 -15.27 3.26
N ASP A 75 -9.85 -14.13 3.02
CA ASP A 75 -8.55 -13.97 2.36
C ASP A 75 -7.46 -13.53 3.36
N GLY A 76 -6.99 -14.46 4.19
CA GLY A 76 -6.21 -14.16 5.40
C GLY A 76 -4.85 -13.47 5.24
N HIS A 77 -4.42 -13.15 4.03
CA HIS A 77 -3.17 -12.42 3.77
C HIS A 77 -3.35 -10.90 3.83
N ALA A 78 -4.53 -10.36 3.46
CA ALA A 78 -4.74 -8.91 3.40
C ALA A 78 -4.83 -8.26 4.78
N SER A 79 -5.27 -9.02 5.80
CA SER A 79 -5.44 -8.51 7.17
C SER A 79 -4.34 -8.96 8.14
N ALA A 80 -3.31 -9.66 7.66
CA ALA A 80 -2.27 -10.22 8.53
C ALA A 80 -1.55 -9.13 9.34
N ALA A 81 -1.16 -8.02 8.69
CA ALA A 81 -0.54 -6.89 9.36
C ALA A 81 -1.46 -6.24 10.42
N LEU A 82 -2.77 -6.17 10.17
CA LEU A 82 -3.74 -5.66 11.14
C LEU A 82 -3.88 -6.60 12.36
N VAL A 83 -3.85 -7.91 12.13
CA VAL A 83 -3.90 -8.93 13.21
C VAL A 83 -2.63 -8.87 14.05
N LEU A 84 -1.45 -8.76 13.42
CA LEU A 84 -0.19 -8.61 14.13
C LEU A 84 -0.13 -7.29 14.91
N GLY A 85 -0.57 -6.17 14.31
CA GLY A 85 -0.66 -4.88 14.99
C GLY A 85 -1.59 -4.92 16.19
N TRP A 86 -2.73 -5.62 16.07
CA TRP A 86 -3.64 -5.86 17.19
C TRP A 86 -3.02 -6.71 18.29
N ALA A 87 -2.34 -7.81 17.95
CA ALA A 87 -1.68 -8.67 18.94
C ALA A 87 -0.62 -7.89 19.74
N ASN A 88 0.14 -7.01 19.06
CA ASN A 88 1.10 -6.12 19.69
C ASN A 88 0.39 -5.09 20.60
N TYR A 89 -0.61 -4.36 20.08
CA TYR A 89 -1.36 -3.37 20.84
C TYR A 89 -2.05 -3.98 22.07
N ARG A 90 -2.66 -5.16 21.92
CA ARG A 90 -3.29 -5.91 23.02
C ARG A 90 -2.31 -6.22 24.14
N SER A 91 -1.06 -6.55 23.82
CA SER A 91 -0.05 -6.87 24.84
C SER A 91 0.31 -5.67 25.72
N LEU A 92 -0.05 -4.45 25.29
CA LEU A 92 0.23 -3.19 25.96
C LEU A 92 -0.99 -2.63 26.70
N LEU A 93 -2.17 -3.26 26.54
CA LEU A 93 -3.37 -2.88 27.28
C LEU A 93 -3.28 -3.36 28.72
N VAL A 94 -3.41 -2.42 29.66
CA VAL A 94 -3.46 -2.69 31.09
C VAL A 94 -4.88 -2.44 31.59
N ASP A 95 -5.45 -3.38 32.32
CA ASP A 95 -6.76 -3.21 32.98
C ASP A 95 -6.61 -2.32 34.22
N SER A 96 -7.32 -1.20 34.23
CA SER A 96 -7.33 -0.23 35.33
C SER A 96 -8.52 -0.50 36.24
N GLU A 97 -8.40 -1.52 37.10
CA GLU A 97 -9.34 -1.86 38.20
C GLU A 97 -10.84 -1.73 37.83
N GLY A 98 -11.22 -2.11 36.60
CA GLY A 98 -12.62 -2.09 36.15
C GLY A 98 -13.15 -0.76 35.61
N GLU A 99 -12.33 0.30 35.53
CA GLU A 99 -12.72 1.58 34.90
C GLU A 99 -12.41 1.66 33.39
N GLY A 100 -11.59 0.75 32.88
CA GLY A 100 -11.23 0.72 31.46
C GLY A 100 -9.86 0.10 31.20
N PHE A 101 -9.58 -0.20 29.93
CA PHE A 101 -8.22 -0.45 29.50
C PHE A 101 -7.46 0.86 29.37
N VAL A 102 -6.17 0.82 29.69
CA VAL A 102 -5.23 1.95 29.55
C VAL A 102 -4.03 1.50 28.74
N THR A 103 -3.51 2.39 27.88
CA THR A 103 -2.29 2.19 27.09
C THR A 103 -1.33 3.37 27.29
N SER A 104 -0.03 3.07 27.25
CA SER A 104 1.06 4.05 27.24
C SER A 104 1.46 4.52 25.85
N ILE A 105 1.02 3.79 24.80
CA ILE A 105 1.28 4.13 23.40
C ILE A 105 -0.02 4.35 22.65
N ARG A 106 0.04 5.11 21.55
CA ARG A 106 -1.12 5.30 20.68
C ARG A 106 -1.33 4.09 19.78
N ALA A 107 -2.59 3.87 19.39
CA ALA A 107 -2.92 2.81 18.43
C ALA A 107 -2.09 2.93 17.14
N ALA A 108 -1.92 4.13 16.58
CA ALA A 108 -1.13 4.33 15.36
C ALA A 108 0.32 3.82 15.46
N GLU A 109 0.94 3.91 16.63
CA GLU A 109 2.34 3.48 16.86
C GLU A 109 2.47 1.94 16.92
N ALA A 110 1.39 1.24 17.30
CA ALA A 110 1.40 -0.22 17.39
C ALA A 110 1.23 -0.94 16.03
N PHE A 111 0.75 -0.24 15.00
CA PHE A 111 0.30 -0.79 13.72
C PHE A 111 1.21 -0.47 12.52
N ASP A 112 2.47 -0.08 12.75
CA ASP A 112 3.46 0.52 11.80
C ASP A 112 3.82 -0.29 10.51
N ARG A 113 3.14 -1.38 10.15
CA ARG A 113 3.52 -2.29 9.04
C ARG A 113 2.43 -2.61 8.02
N LEU A 114 1.62 -1.64 7.59
CA LEU A 114 0.49 -1.90 6.67
C LEU A 114 0.78 -1.67 5.17
N ASP A 115 2.03 -1.38 4.80
CA ASP A 115 2.41 -0.86 3.46
C ASP A 115 2.67 -1.92 2.36
N GLU A 116 2.41 -3.21 2.61
CA GLU A 116 2.70 -4.31 1.66
C GLU A 116 1.99 -4.19 0.28
N PRO A 117 0.70 -3.82 0.16
CA PRO A 117 -0.02 -3.84 -1.11
C PRO A 117 0.45 -2.78 -2.11
N ALA A 118 0.98 -1.64 -1.63
CA ALA A 118 1.44 -0.54 -2.47
C ALA A 118 2.73 -0.91 -3.23
N ARG A 119 3.59 -1.72 -2.59
CA ARG A 119 4.91 -2.13 -3.12
C ARG A 119 4.81 -2.94 -4.41
N ALA A 120 3.76 -3.76 -4.56
CA ALA A 120 3.55 -4.57 -5.76
C ALA A 120 3.24 -3.71 -6.99
N LEU A 121 2.40 -2.67 -6.85
CA LEU A 121 2.07 -1.76 -7.96
C LEU A 121 3.28 -0.94 -8.39
N GLU A 122 4.09 -0.47 -7.42
CA GLU A 122 5.33 0.25 -7.71
C GLU A 122 6.35 -0.62 -8.44
N TRP A 123 6.46 -1.90 -8.06
CA TRP A 123 7.29 -2.86 -8.76
C TRP A 123 6.83 -3.06 -10.21
N TRP A 124 5.53 -3.29 -10.44
CA TRP A 124 4.98 -3.41 -11.79
C TRP A 124 5.16 -2.14 -12.63
N ALA A 125 5.06 -0.97 -11.99
CA ALA A 125 5.31 0.30 -12.66
C ALA A 125 6.77 0.40 -13.16
N ASN A 126 7.75 -0.09 -12.38
CA ASN A 126 9.16 -0.14 -12.82
C ASN A 126 9.35 -1.12 -14.00
N ILE A 127 8.73 -2.30 -13.92
CA ILE A 127 8.82 -3.31 -14.98
C ILE A 127 8.25 -2.80 -16.31
N LEU A 128 7.11 -2.10 -16.31
CA LEU A 128 6.53 -1.58 -17.55
C LEU A 128 7.42 -0.54 -18.25
N VAL A 129 8.13 0.30 -17.49
CA VAL A 129 9.11 1.24 -18.06
C VAL A 129 10.26 0.47 -18.69
N ALA A 130 10.81 -0.51 -17.98
CA ALA A 130 11.92 -1.33 -18.48
C ALA A 130 11.53 -2.09 -19.76
N VAL A 131 10.33 -2.67 -19.81
CA VAL A 131 9.81 -3.35 -21.00
C VAL A 131 9.66 -2.39 -22.18
N GLY A 132 9.09 -1.20 -21.99
CA GLY A 132 8.96 -0.19 -23.05
C GLY A 132 10.31 0.25 -23.62
N LEU A 133 11.31 0.42 -22.74
CA LEU A 133 12.67 0.74 -23.13
C LEU A 133 13.32 -0.38 -23.94
N VAL A 134 13.25 -1.62 -23.48
CA VAL A 134 13.80 -2.80 -24.17
C VAL A 134 13.19 -2.97 -25.56
N VAL A 135 11.87 -2.80 -25.69
CA VAL A 135 11.18 -2.88 -27.00
C VAL A 135 11.67 -1.80 -27.96
N THR A 136 11.94 -0.59 -27.45
CA THR A 136 12.48 0.51 -28.25
C THR A 136 13.89 0.20 -28.74
N PHE A 137 14.76 -0.27 -27.84
CA PHE A 137 16.13 -0.67 -28.18
C PHE A 137 16.17 -1.78 -29.21
N LEU A 138 15.40 -2.86 -29.01
CA LEU A 138 15.29 -3.96 -29.98
C LEU A 138 14.76 -3.47 -31.33
N GLY A 139 13.80 -2.55 -31.31
CA GLY A 139 13.25 -1.93 -32.51
C GLY A 139 14.29 -1.17 -33.33
N ILE A 140 15.11 -0.35 -32.67
CA ILE A 140 16.19 0.40 -33.31
C ILE A 140 17.27 -0.54 -33.85
N VAL A 141 17.70 -1.55 -33.07
CA VAL A 141 18.71 -2.53 -33.49
C VAL A 141 18.25 -3.31 -34.72
N ALA A 142 17.00 -3.79 -34.74
CA ALA A 142 16.44 -4.50 -35.88
C ALA A 142 16.38 -3.60 -37.13
N ALA A 143 15.91 -2.36 -36.97
CA ALA A 143 15.83 -1.41 -38.06
C ALA A 143 17.23 -1.11 -38.64
N LEU A 144 18.23 -0.86 -37.79
CA LEU A 144 19.63 -0.61 -38.20
C LEU A 144 20.23 -1.81 -38.95
N SER A 145 19.93 -3.04 -38.52
CA SER A 145 20.36 -4.25 -39.19
C SER A 145 19.77 -4.38 -40.61
N GLU A 146 18.47 -4.08 -40.76
CA GLU A 146 17.78 -4.09 -42.06
C GLU A 146 18.33 -3.01 -42.99
N ALA A 147 18.54 -1.80 -42.49
CA ALA A 147 19.11 -0.70 -43.27
C ALA A 147 20.55 -0.99 -43.74
N THR A 148 21.38 -1.55 -42.86
CA THR A 148 22.75 -1.96 -43.21
C THR A 148 22.75 -3.06 -44.28
N SER A 149 21.81 -4.00 -44.19
CA SER A 149 21.65 -5.08 -45.17
C SER A 149 21.18 -4.55 -46.54
N ALA A 150 20.24 -3.59 -46.55
CA ALA A 150 19.76 -2.95 -47.77
C ALA A 150 20.86 -2.11 -48.46
N MET A 151 21.68 -1.39 -47.70
CA MET A 151 22.81 -0.63 -48.24
C MET A 151 23.91 -1.52 -48.84
N ARG A 152 24.14 -2.71 -48.28
CA ARG A 152 25.11 -3.67 -48.82
C ARG A 152 24.66 -4.34 -50.12
N THR A 153 23.36 -4.38 -50.38
CA THR A 153 22.76 -5.11 -51.51
C THR A 153 22.29 -4.17 -52.64
N GLY A 154 22.04 -2.89 -52.35
CA GLY A 154 21.61 -1.90 -53.33
C GLY A 154 22.73 -1.03 -53.90
N ASN A 155 22.98 -1.12 -55.21
CA ASN A 155 23.87 -0.19 -55.93
C ASN A 155 23.12 1.13 -56.24
N GLY A 156 23.15 2.11 -55.33
CA GLY A 156 22.77 3.50 -55.64
C GLY A 156 22.07 4.29 -54.54
N GLY A 157 22.12 5.63 -54.63
CA GLY A 157 21.61 6.56 -53.61
C GLY A 157 20.12 6.45 -53.30
N GLY A 158 19.29 5.98 -54.24
CA GLY A 158 17.86 5.74 -54.02
C GLY A 158 17.56 4.60 -53.04
N ALA A 159 18.38 3.54 -53.04
CA ALA A 159 18.26 2.44 -52.08
C ALA A 159 18.60 2.90 -50.65
N MET A 160 19.58 3.80 -50.51
CA MET A 160 19.95 4.39 -49.23
C MET A 160 18.86 5.31 -48.68
N GLN A 161 18.23 6.13 -49.52
CA GLN A 161 17.09 6.97 -49.10
C GLN A 161 15.90 6.12 -48.64
N SER A 162 15.57 5.05 -49.37
CA SER A 162 14.49 4.13 -49.01
C SER A 162 14.77 3.42 -47.68
N ALA A 163 16.00 2.95 -47.45
CA ALA A 163 16.43 2.35 -46.19
C ALA A 163 16.33 3.33 -45.01
N LEU A 164 16.73 4.60 -45.19
CA LEU A 164 16.62 5.64 -44.16
C LEU A 164 15.16 6.00 -43.84
N MET A 165 14.29 6.07 -44.84
CA MET A 165 12.85 6.27 -44.61
C MET A 165 12.21 5.08 -43.89
N GLY A 166 12.61 3.85 -44.24
CA GLY A 166 12.18 2.63 -43.54
C GLY A 166 12.62 2.63 -42.07
N LEU A 167 13.87 3.01 -41.80
CA LEU A 167 14.38 3.21 -40.43
C LEU A 167 13.53 4.18 -39.63
N LEU A 168 13.27 5.36 -40.18
CA LEU A 168 12.49 6.40 -39.50
C LEU A 168 11.06 5.93 -39.21
N ALA A 169 10.43 5.23 -40.16
CA ALA A 169 9.09 4.69 -39.98
C ALA A 169 9.04 3.61 -38.87
N ILE A 170 9.99 2.68 -38.87
CA ILE A 170 10.08 1.63 -37.83
C ILE A 170 10.41 2.26 -36.47
N ALA A 171 11.37 3.17 -36.41
CA ALA A 171 11.75 3.86 -35.18
C ALA A 171 10.56 4.64 -34.59
N ALA A 172 9.86 5.45 -35.40
CA ALA A 172 8.68 6.20 -34.98
C ALA A 172 7.56 5.28 -34.43
N THR A 173 7.35 4.14 -35.09
CA THR A 173 6.39 3.11 -34.66
C THR A 173 6.77 2.53 -33.29
N LYS A 174 8.07 2.31 -33.04
CA LYS A 174 8.56 1.76 -31.76
C LYS A 174 8.53 2.80 -30.63
N PHE A 175 8.73 4.08 -30.93
CA PHE A 175 8.58 5.16 -29.93
C PHE A 175 7.17 5.23 -29.34
N TRP A 176 6.12 5.00 -30.13
CA TRP A 176 4.74 4.95 -29.60
C TRP A 176 4.54 3.85 -28.55
N THR A 177 5.16 2.69 -28.73
CA THR A 177 5.09 1.60 -27.73
C THR A 177 5.81 1.96 -26.43
N SER A 178 6.90 2.74 -26.51
CA SER A 178 7.62 3.27 -25.35
C SER A 178 6.80 4.28 -24.57
N ILE A 179 6.20 5.25 -25.27
CA ILE A 179 5.32 6.27 -24.68
C ILE A 179 4.17 5.59 -23.93
N ALA A 180 3.57 4.55 -24.51
CA ALA A 180 2.51 3.78 -23.86
C ALA A 180 2.99 3.08 -22.57
N GLY A 181 4.20 2.49 -22.58
CA GLY A 181 4.80 1.88 -21.38
C GLY A 181 5.05 2.88 -20.25
N VAL A 182 5.57 4.06 -20.59
CA VAL A 182 5.78 5.15 -19.63
C VAL A 182 4.44 5.67 -19.10
N LEU A 183 3.47 5.91 -19.97
CA LEU A 183 2.14 6.37 -19.58
C LEU A 183 1.46 5.35 -18.64
N ALA A 184 1.52 4.07 -18.98
CA ALA A 184 1.01 3.00 -18.13
C ALA A 184 1.71 2.97 -16.76
N SER A 185 3.03 3.18 -16.70
CA SER A 185 3.78 3.29 -15.44
C SER A 185 3.32 4.47 -14.58
N ILE A 186 3.12 5.64 -15.21
CA ILE A 186 2.62 6.83 -14.51
C ILE A 186 1.23 6.54 -13.91
N ILE A 187 0.32 5.96 -14.71
CA ILE A 187 -1.02 5.59 -14.24
C ILE A 187 -0.93 4.63 -13.04
N LEU A 188 -0.09 3.59 -13.11
CA LEU A 188 0.09 2.64 -12.00
C LEU A 188 0.60 3.33 -10.72
N ARG A 189 1.58 4.22 -10.81
CA ARG A 189 2.11 4.97 -9.66
C ARG A 189 1.08 5.90 -9.05
N VAL A 190 0.33 6.62 -9.88
CA VAL A 190 -0.74 7.52 -9.44
C VAL A 190 -1.82 6.73 -8.70
N VAL A 191 -2.26 5.60 -9.26
CA VAL A 191 -3.25 4.73 -8.60
C VAL A 191 -2.70 4.15 -7.30
N ALA A 192 -1.44 3.71 -7.26
CA ALA A 192 -0.81 3.21 -6.04
C ALA A 192 -0.82 4.27 -4.94
N ARG A 193 -0.45 5.52 -5.29
CA ARG A 193 -0.44 6.65 -4.37
C ARG A 193 -1.84 6.94 -3.82
N PHE A 194 -2.86 7.00 -4.67
CA PHE A 194 -4.23 7.25 -4.21
C PHE A 194 -4.74 6.13 -3.29
N ARG A 195 -4.42 4.86 -3.61
CA ARG A 195 -4.79 3.73 -2.76
C ARG A 195 -4.11 3.77 -1.40
N ARG A 196 -2.82 4.11 -1.37
CA ARG A 196 -2.06 4.26 -0.13
C ARG A 196 -2.67 5.35 0.75
N GLN A 197 -2.94 6.52 0.19
CA GLN A 197 -3.60 7.62 0.92
C GLN A 197 -4.98 7.24 1.45
N ALA A 198 -5.77 6.48 0.68
CA ALA A 198 -7.08 6.01 1.12
C ALA A 198 -6.99 5.02 2.29
N ILE A 199 -5.99 4.12 2.27
CA ILE A 199 -5.71 3.18 3.36
C ILE A 199 -5.25 3.97 4.60
N GLU A 200 -4.26 4.84 4.47
CA GLU A 200 -3.76 5.69 5.57
C GLU A 200 -4.89 6.48 6.24
N THR A 201 -5.80 7.03 5.45
CA THR A 201 -6.97 7.78 5.97
C THR A 201 -7.93 6.87 6.73
N ALA A 202 -8.19 5.66 6.22
CA ALA A 202 -9.07 4.69 6.88
C ALA A 202 -8.46 4.16 8.18
N GLU A 203 -7.15 3.92 8.19
CA GLU A 203 -6.38 3.51 9.37
C GLU A 203 -6.32 4.61 10.43
N ALA A 204 -6.00 5.85 10.02
CA ALA A 204 -6.02 7.00 10.91
C ALA A 204 -7.39 7.18 11.57
N GLY A 205 -8.47 6.95 10.81
CA GLY A 205 -9.80 6.75 11.35
C GLY A 205 -9.75 5.69 12.44
N LEU A 206 -9.59 4.42 12.07
CA LEU A 206 -9.56 3.26 12.99
C LEU A 206 -8.83 3.55 14.32
N PHE A 207 -7.63 4.10 14.25
CA PHE A 207 -6.79 4.40 15.40
C PHE A 207 -7.38 5.48 16.31
N VAL A 208 -7.99 6.53 15.75
CA VAL A 208 -8.65 7.58 16.54
C VAL A 208 -9.86 7.01 17.30
N ALA A 209 -10.65 6.11 16.72
CA ALA A 209 -11.75 5.47 17.47
C ALA A 209 -11.23 4.53 18.54
N LEU A 210 -10.14 3.80 18.27
CA LEU A 210 -9.54 2.90 19.26
C LEU A 210 -8.97 3.68 20.45
N ASP A 211 -8.20 4.74 20.19
CA ASP A 211 -7.69 5.66 21.21
C ASP A 211 -8.84 6.34 21.98
N GLY A 212 -10.02 6.53 21.37
CA GLY A 212 -11.21 7.04 22.04
C GLY A 212 -11.88 6.04 22.98
N CYS A 213 -11.72 4.74 22.73
CA CYS A 213 -12.28 3.66 23.54
C CYS A 213 -11.36 3.25 24.71
N VAL A 214 -10.08 3.60 24.65
CA VAL A 214 -9.06 3.21 25.63
C VAL A 214 -8.56 4.48 26.37
N GLY A 215 -8.22 4.36 27.65
CA GLY A 215 -7.54 5.44 28.36
C GLY A 215 -6.10 5.62 27.84
N PHE A 216 -5.73 6.84 27.44
CA PHE A 216 -4.33 7.15 27.17
C PHE A 216 -3.65 7.67 28.44
N MET A 217 -2.65 6.93 28.94
CA MET A 217 -1.83 7.35 30.06
C MET A 217 -0.38 7.49 29.60
N PRO A 218 0.09 8.72 29.28
CA PRO A 218 1.44 8.91 28.78
C PRO A 218 2.47 8.37 29.79
N PRO A 219 3.56 7.74 29.32
CA PRO A 219 4.59 7.11 30.17
C PRO A 219 5.24 8.10 31.16
N GLU A 220 5.25 9.40 30.84
CA GLU A 220 5.75 10.47 31.71
C GLU A 220 4.94 10.64 33.02
N LYS A 221 3.69 10.15 33.07
CA LYS A 221 2.87 10.14 34.28
C LYS A 221 3.03 8.88 35.14
N VAL A 222 3.67 7.83 34.61
CA VAL A 222 3.93 6.59 35.36
C VAL A 222 5.02 6.83 36.41
N SER A 223 6.03 7.65 36.10
CA SER A 223 7.12 8.01 37.02
C SER A 223 6.65 8.78 38.28
N PRO A 224 5.79 9.81 38.21
CA PRO A 224 5.28 10.49 39.40
C PRO A 224 4.28 9.64 40.19
N GLU A 225 3.55 8.70 39.58
CA GLU A 225 2.69 7.77 40.32
C GLU A 225 3.50 6.70 41.06
N GLN A 226 4.56 6.16 40.44
CA GLN A 226 5.52 5.27 41.10
C GLN A 226 6.24 6.00 42.25
N LEU A 227 6.61 7.28 42.06
CA LEU A 227 7.17 8.10 43.14
C LEU A 227 6.15 8.41 44.23
N LYS A 228 4.86 8.57 43.91
CA LYS A 228 3.79 8.75 44.91
C LYS A 228 3.50 7.46 45.68
N SER A 229 3.48 6.30 45.02
CA SER A 229 3.29 5.01 45.69
C SER A 229 4.49 4.66 46.58
N LEU A 230 5.71 4.92 46.11
CA LEU A 230 6.93 4.82 46.92
C LEU A 230 6.93 5.80 48.10
N LYS A 231 6.55 7.07 47.92
CA LYS A 231 6.40 8.03 49.03
C LYS A 231 5.29 7.66 50.02
N ARG A 232 4.20 7.03 49.57
CA ARG A 232 3.14 6.52 50.45
C ARG A 232 3.63 5.32 51.27
N LEU A 233 4.36 4.40 50.65
CA LEU A 233 5.03 3.29 51.34
C LEU A 233 6.07 3.80 52.33
N GLU A 234 6.89 4.77 51.95
CA GLU A 234 7.85 5.43 52.83
C GLU A 234 7.15 6.11 54.02
N ALA A 235 6.08 6.87 53.80
CA ALA A 235 5.33 7.50 54.87
C ALA A 235 4.62 6.49 55.80
N ALA A 236 4.21 5.33 55.27
CA ALA A 236 3.64 4.24 56.07
C ALA A 236 4.72 3.49 56.87
N LEU A 237 5.92 3.31 56.31
CA LEU A 237 7.07 2.68 56.97
C LEU A 237 7.75 3.60 58.00
N VAL A 238 7.69 4.92 57.81
CA VAL A 238 8.16 5.95 58.77
C VAL A 238 7.19 6.15 59.94
N ARG A 239 6.00 5.52 59.90
CA ARG A 239 5.16 5.29 61.10
C ARG A 239 5.34 3.87 61.67
N PRO A 240 6.47 3.50 62.28
CA PRO A 240 6.51 2.38 63.20
C PRO A 240 6.19 2.87 64.62
N GLY A 241 5.07 2.40 65.18
CA GLY A 241 4.85 2.30 66.62
C GLY A 241 4.37 3.57 67.35
N VAL A 242 3.07 3.59 67.65
CA VAL A 242 2.64 3.80 69.04
C VAL A 242 2.95 2.52 69.81
#